data_AF-A0A7C3UBR5-F1
#
_entry.id   AF-A0A7C3UBR5-F1
#
_cell.length_a   1.000
_cell.length_b   1.000
_cell.length_c   1.000
_cell.angle_alpha   90.00
_cell.angle_beta   90.00
_cell.angle_gamma   90.00
#
_symmetry.space_group_name_H-M   'P 1'
#
loop_
_entity.id
_entity.type
_entity.pdbx_description
1 polymer ?
#
loop_
_entity_poly.entity_id
_entity_poly.type
_entity_poly.pdbx_seq_one_letter_code
_entity_poly.pdbx_strand_id
1 'polypeptide(L)'
;IVCVDAPLALPKGRCCLRDDCPCRGRGHLRECDKTLLQMGIKFFPLTLGPMRKLTMRGIRLKKALENLGFKVIESYPGAAQDLMGLPRKKSLEKLKVGLIQRVKGGLREAVTEHELDAVTCALVGRMYLEGNYIALGDPEEVLMILPKPASTP
;
A
#
# COMPACT_ATOMS: atom_id res chain seq x y z
N ILE A 1 -9.01 10.80 6.32
CA ILE A 1 -8.33 9.96 5.31
C ILE A 1 -7.97 8.63 5.99
N VAL A 2 -8.11 7.50 5.31
CA VAL A 2 -7.64 6.20 5.80
C VAL A 2 -6.73 5.59 4.73
N CYS A 3 -5.46 5.39 5.08
CA CYS A 3 -4.46 4.79 4.20
C CYS A 3 -4.29 3.31 4.56
N VAL A 4 -4.52 2.42 3.60
CA VAL A 4 -4.59 0.97 3.85
C VAL A 4 -3.45 0.25 3.14
N ASP A 5 -2.72 -0.58 3.88
CA ASP A 5 -1.78 -1.57 3.33
C ASP A 5 -2.51 -2.84 2.90
N ALA A 6 -3.17 -2.76 1.75
CA ALA A 6 -3.76 -3.92 1.07
C ALA A 6 -4.15 -3.50 -0.35
N PRO A 7 -4.14 -4.43 -1.33
CA PRO A 7 -4.84 -4.23 -2.59
C PRO A 7 -6.33 -3.94 -2.34
N LEU A 8 -6.82 -2.83 -2.85
CA LEU A 8 -8.19 -2.34 -2.67
C LEU A 8 -9.07 -2.50 -3.91
N ALA A 9 -8.55 -3.15 -4.94
CA ALA A 9 -9.27 -3.51 -6.16
C ALA A 9 -8.66 -4.74 -6.82
N LEU A 10 -9.41 -5.29 -7.78
CA LEU A 10 -8.98 -6.40 -8.62
C LEU A 10 -8.34 -5.87 -9.90
N PRO A 11 -7.54 -6.70 -10.60
CA PRO A 11 -7.09 -6.35 -11.95
C PRO A 11 -8.30 -6.18 -12.89
N LYS A 12 -8.16 -5.32 -13.90
CA LYS A 12 -9.19 -5.15 -14.94
C LYS A 12 -9.60 -6.49 -15.53
N GLY A 13 -10.90 -6.64 -15.76
CA GLY A 13 -11.49 -7.87 -16.27
C GLY A 13 -11.68 -8.99 -15.23
N ARG A 14 -11.18 -8.87 -13.99
CA ARG A 14 -11.42 -9.84 -12.92
C ARG A 14 -12.62 -9.42 -12.06
N CYS A 15 -13.61 -10.31 -11.91
CA CYS A 15 -14.69 -10.12 -10.93
C CYS A 15 -14.35 -10.73 -9.55
N CYS A 16 -13.41 -11.68 -9.51
CA CYS A 16 -12.93 -12.30 -8.27
C CYS A 16 -11.51 -12.90 -8.46
N LEU A 17 -11.01 -13.57 -7.42
CA LEU A 17 -9.73 -14.30 -7.45
C LEU A 17 -9.89 -15.83 -7.29
N ARG A 18 -11.08 -16.38 -7.58
CA ARG A 18 -11.32 -17.82 -7.51
C ARG A 18 -10.77 -18.53 -8.76
N ASP A 19 -10.34 -19.78 -8.60
CA ASP A 19 -9.78 -20.57 -9.71
C ASP A 19 -10.86 -21.17 -10.62
N ASP A 20 -12.08 -21.36 -10.12
CA ASP A 20 -13.24 -21.90 -10.85
C ASP A 20 -14.00 -20.84 -11.67
N CYS A 21 -13.58 -19.57 -11.60
CA CYS A 21 -14.28 -18.48 -12.25
C CYS A 21 -13.77 -18.26 -13.68
N PRO A 22 -14.66 -18.05 -14.68
CA PRO A 22 -14.25 -17.72 -16.06
C PRO A 22 -13.32 -16.49 -16.17
N CYS A 23 -13.31 -15.60 -15.17
CA CYS A 23 -12.43 -14.44 -15.16
C CYS A 23 -10.95 -14.76 -14.85
N ARG A 24 -10.59 -15.98 -14.42
CA ARG A 24 -9.24 -16.34 -13.95
C ARG A 24 -8.11 -15.96 -14.94
N GLY A 25 -8.34 -16.05 -16.24
CA GLY A 25 -7.34 -15.70 -17.26
C GLY A 25 -7.20 -14.19 -17.54
N ARG A 26 -8.08 -13.34 -17.01
CA ARG A 26 -8.22 -11.95 -17.46
C ARG A 26 -7.23 -10.95 -16.85
N GLY A 27 -6.48 -11.33 -15.81
CA GLY A 27 -5.52 -10.44 -15.17
C GLY A 27 -4.76 -11.09 -14.02
N HIS A 28 -3.45 -10.79 -13.92
CA HIS A 28 -2.57 -11.24 -12.84
C HIS A 28 -2.02 -10.09 -12.00
N LEU A 29 -1.77 -8.95 -12.62
CA LEU A 29 -1.23 -7.74 -12.03
C LEU A 29 -2.14 -6.57 -12.42
N ARG A 30 -2.33 -5.62 -11.50
CA ARG A 30 -2.91 -4.31 -11.77
C ARG A 30 -1.86 -3.40 -12.40
N GLU A 31 -2.26 -2.26 -12.94
CA GLU A 31 -1.36 -1.26 -13.49
C GLU A 31 -0.38 -0.74 -12.43
N CYS A 32 -0.81 -0.51 -11.18
CA CYS A 32 0.10 -0.10 -10.11
C CYS A 32 1.17 -1.17 -9.82
N ASP A 33 0.80 -2.44 -9.90
CA ASP A 33 1.70 -3.58 -9.67
C ASP A 33 2.76 -3.65 -10.79
N LYS A 34 2.37 -3.39 -12.04
CA LYS A 34 3.32 -3.29 -13.18
C LYS A 34 4.27 -2.11 -13.00
N THR A 35 3.78 -0.95 -12.57
CA THR A 35 4.62 0.23 -12.31
C THR A 35 5.62 -0.04 -11.19
N LEU A 36 5.24 -0.74 -10.11
CA LEU A 36 6.18 -1.16 -9.07
C LEU A 36 7.32 -2.04 -9.61
N LEU A 37 7.02 -2.99 -10.51
CA LEU A 37 8.05 -3.81 -11.14
C LEU A 37 9.02 -2.97 -11.99
N GLN A 38 8.50 -1.99 -12.74
CA GLN A 38 9.32 -1.06 -13.53
C GLN A 38 10.24 -0.20 -12.65
N MET A 39 9.80 0.12 -11.42
CA MET A 39 10.60 0.80 -10.41
C MET A 39 11.60 -0.12 -9.68
N GLY A 40 11.66 -1.41 -10.02
CA GLY A 40 12.52 -2.39 -9.35
C GLY A 40 12.01 -2.84 -7.97
N ILE A 41 10.77 -2.49 -7.61
CA ILE A 41 10.18 -2.78 -6.30
C ILE A 41 9.46 -4.13 -6.35
N LYS A 42 9.92 -5.08 -5.54
CA LYS A 42 9.32 -6.42 -5.42
C LYS A 42 8.12 -6.42 -4.47
N PHE A 43 7.08 -7.18 -4.82
CA PHE A 43 5.88 -7.42 -4.04
C PHE A 43 5.34 -8.84 -4.27
N PHE A 44 4.31 -9.23 -3.50
CA PHE A 44 3.60 -10.50 -3.70
C PHE A 44 2.37 -10.30 -4.59
N PRO A 45 2.20 -11.08 -5.67
CA PRO A 45 1.08 -10.90 -6.59
C PRO A 45 -0.26 -11.24 -5.94
N LEU A 46 -1.33 -10.55 -6.33
CA LEU A 46 -2.70 -10.75 -5.80
C LEU A 46 -3.20 -12.19 -5.99
N THR A 47 -2.70 -12.88 -7.02
CA THR A 47 -3.04 -14.25 -7.37
C THR A 47 -2.42 -15.30 -6.44
N LEU A 48 -1.46 -14.92 -5.58
CA LEU A 48 -0.88 -15.79 -4.55
C LEU A 48 -1.93 -16.11 -3.47
N GLY A 49 -2.03 -17.36 -3.03
CA GLY A 49 -3.10 -17.86 -2.15
C GLY A 49 -3.45 -16.95 -0.95
N PRO A 50 -2.50 -16.61 -0.07
CA PRO A 50 -2.73 -15.68 1.04
C PRO A 50 -3.17 -14.28 0.59
N MET A 51 -2.59 -13.76 -0.50
CA MET A 51 -2.90 -12.44 -1.05
C MET A 51 -4.33 -12.36 -1.58
N ARG A 52 -4.91 -13.46 -2.06
CA ARG A 52 -6.31 -13.47 -2.51
C ARG A 52 -7.27 -13.13 -1.38
N LYS A 53 -7.10 -13.77 -0.22
CA LYS A 53 -7.93 -13.50 0.97
C LYS A 53 -7.71 -12.08 1.49
N LEU A 54 -6.46 -11.62 1.52
CA LEU A 54 -6.10 -10.27 1.94
C LEU A 54 -6.73 -9.21 1.02
N THR A 55 -6.61 -9.37 -0.30
CA THR A 55 -7.21 -8.48 -1.31
C THR A 55 -8.73 -8.39 -1.16
N MET A 56 -9.42 -9.54 -1.06
CA MET A 56 -10.87 -9.55 -0.88
C MET A 56 -11.31 -8.95 0.47
N ARG A 57 -10.46 -9.00 1.51
CA ARG A 57 -10.70 -8.27 2.76
C ARG A 57 -10.47 -6.77 2.58
N GLY A 58 -9.41 -6.36 1.90
CA GLY A 58 -9.10 -4.95 1.60
C GLY A 58 -10.23 -4.26 0.84
N ILE A 59 -10.73 -4.88 -0.24
CA ILE A 59 -11.86 -4.37 -1.03
C ILE A 59 -13.11 -4.19 -0.15
N ARG A 60 -13.42 -5.15 0.73
CA ARG A 60 -14.58 -5.05 1.65
C ARG A 60 -14.37 -3.97 2.71
N LEU A 61 -13.17 -3.87 3.27
CA LEU A 61 -12.82 -2.86 4.27
C LEU A 61 -12.90 -1.45 3.68
N LYS A 62 -12.39 -1.25 2.46
CA LYS A 62 -12.53 0.00 1.71
C LYS A 62 -14.00 0.43 1.64
N LYS A 63 -14.87 -0.43 1.13
CA LYS A 63 -16.32 -0.14 1.02
C LYS A 63 -16.95 0.20 2.37
N ALA A 64 -16.62 -0.56 3.42
CA ALA A 64 -17.17 -0.31 4.76
C ALA A 64 -16.74 1.07 5.31
N LEU A 65 -15.47 1.44 5.13
CA LEU A 65 -14.95 2.75 5.55
C LEU A 65 -15.52 3.91 4.70
N GLU A 66 -15.65 3.72 3.39
CA GLU A 66 -16.26 4.71 2.50
C GLU A 66 -17.73 4.96 2.85
N ASN A 67 -18.49 3.91 3.21
CA ASN A 67 -19.87 4.04 3.68
C ASN A 67 -19.98 4.80 5.01
N LEU A 68 -18.91 4.85 5.81
CA LEU A 68 -18.82 5.67 7.02
C LEU A 68 -18.38 7.12 6.73
N GLY A 69 -18.21 7.49 5.46
CA GLY A 69 -17.79 8.84 5.04
C GLY A 69 -16.28 9.05 5.01
N PHE A 70 -15.47 8.01 5.20
CA PHE A 70 -14.02 8.13 5.09
C PHE A 70 -13.54 8.05 3.65
N LYS A 71 -12.64 8.97 3.26
CA LYS A 71 -11.83 8.79 2.05
C LYS A 71 -10.75 7.74 2.29
N VAL A 72 -10.77 6.66 1.51
CA VAL A 72 -9.82 5.54 1.61
C VAL A 72 -8.84 5.57 0.44
N ILE A 73 -7.55 5.39 0.74
CA ILE A 73 -6.48 5.28 -0.26
C ILE A 73 -5.67 4.01 -0.04
N GLU A 74 -5.16 3.44 -1.14
CA GLU A 74 -4.24 2.31 -1.11
C GLU A 74 -2.80 2.81 -0.98
N SER A 75 -1.98 2.10 -0.21
CA SER A 75 -0.53 2.31 -0.16
C SER A 75 0.18 0.96 0.04
N TYR A 76 1.50 0.97 -0.17
CA TYR A 76 2.37 -0.18 0.07
C TYR A 76 3.57 0.27 0.93
N PRO A 77 3.60 -0.05 2.24
CA PRO A 77 4.64 0.39 3.17
C PRO A 77 6.05 0.05 2.71
N GLY A 78 6.27 -1.13 2.13
CA GLY A 78 7.58 -1.53 1.63
C GLY A 78 8.11 -0.60 0.53
N ALA A 79 7.26 -0.20 -0.43
CA ALA A 79 7.62 0.78 -1.44
C ALA A 79 7.79 2.18 -0.86
N ALA A 80 6.90 2.58 0.05
CA ALA A 80 6.97 3.89 0.69
C ALA A 80 8.26 4.05 1.53
N GLN A 81 8.67 3.00 2.24
CA GLN A 81 9.94 2.94 2.98
C GLN A 81 11.13 3.14 2.04
N ASP A 82 11.18 2.39 0.93
CA ASP A 82 12.25 2.54 -0.07
C ASP A 82 12.33 3.97 -0.63
N LEU A 83 11.19 4.55 -1.02
CA LEU A 83 11.13 5.90 -1.59
C LEU A 83 11.49 7.01 -0.60
N MET A 84 11.29 6.77 0.70
CA MET A 84 11.69 7.68 1.78
C MET A 84 13.13 7.48 2.26
N GLY A 85 13.89 6.56 1.65
CA GLY A 85 15.24 6.19 2.07
C GLY A 85 15.26 5.48 3.43
N LEU A 86 14.17 4.83 3.82
CA LEU A 86 14.06 4.09 5.07
C LEU A 86 14.44 2.61 4.86
N PRO A 87 15.08 1.99 5.86
CA PRO A 87 15.31 0.54 5.82
C PRO A 87 13.96 -0.19 5.95
N ARG A 88 13.80 -1.28 5.20
CA ARG A 88 12.63 -2.17 5.35
C ARG A 88 12.67 -2.93 6.69
N LYS A 89 11.57 -3.62 7.00
CA LYS A 89 11.36 -4.47 8.20
C LYS A 89 12.46 -5.47 8.57
N LYS A 90 13.40 -5.80 7.68
CA LYS A 90 14.57 -6.64 7.99
C LYS A 90 15.41 -6.07 9.15
N SER A 91 15.29 -4.76 9.42
CA SER A 91 15.88 -4.13 10.61
C SER A 91 14.84 -3.25 11.30
N LEU A 92 14.04 -3.88 12.16
CA LEU A 92 12.90 -3.26 12.85
C LEU A 92 13.32 -2.01 13.66
N GLU A 93 14.44 -2.09 14.39
CA GLU A 93 14.99 -0.94 15.12
C GLU A 93 15.38 0.23 14.21
N LYS A 94 16.07 -0.04 13.09
CA LYS A 94 16.46 1.04 12.17
C LYS A 94 15.24 1.68 11.51
N LEU A 95 14.23 0.89 11.16
CA LEU A 95 12.97 1.39 10.62
C LEU A 95 12.25 2.26 11.66
N LYS A 96 12.16 1.79 12.91
CA LYS A 96 11.58 2.53 14.03
C LYS A 96 12.28 3.88 14.23
N VAL A 97 13.61 3.91 14.30
CA VAL A 97 14.39 5.15 14.45
C VAL A 97 14.13 6.12 13.29
N GLY A 98 14.14 5.62 12.04
CA GLY A 98 13.85 6.45 10.87
C GLY A 98 12.42 7.00 10.85
N LEU A 99 11.44 6.24 11.34
CA LEU A 99 10.04 6.68 11.43
C LEU A 99 9.81 7.67 12.58
N ILE A 100 10.43 7.48 13.75
CA ILE A 100 10.33 8.41 14.90
C ILE A 100 10.73 9.82 14.50
N GLN A 101 11.77 9.97 13.67
CA GLN A 101 12.22 11.26 13.16
C GLN A 101 11.21 11.97 12.24
N ARG A 102 10.19 11.25 11.73
CA ARG A 102 9.20 11.74 10.76
C ARG A 102 7.79 11.93 11.36
N VAL A 103 7.56 11.49 12.60
CA VAL A 103 6.28 11.59 13.31
C VAL A 103 6.41 12.44 14.59
N LYS A 104 5.34 13.14 14.95
CA LYS A 104 5.24 13.84 16.24
C LYS A 104 4.72 12.89 17.31
N GLY A 105 5.22 12.98 18.54
CA GLY A 105 4.75 12.17 19.67
C GLY A 105 5.48 10.85 19.90
N GLY A 106 6.44 10.50 19.03
CA GLY A 106 7.24 9.28 19.16
C GLY A 106 6.46 7.99 18.89
N LEU A 107 7.11 6.86 19.13
CA LEU A 107 6.50 5.52 19.09
C LEU A 107 6.70 4.85 20.44
N ARG A 108 5.77 3.96 20.82
CA ARG A 108 5.93 3.11 21.99
C ARG A 108 7.22 2.28 21.90
N GLU A 109 7.74 1.87 23.06
CA GLU A 109 9.03 1.17 23.11
C GLU A 109 8.98 -0.18 22.38
N ALA A 110 7.96 -1.00 22.67
CA ALA A 110 7.72 -2.24 21.93
C ALA A 110 6.76 -1.99 20.77
N VAL A 111 7.25 -1.99 19.52
CA VAL A 111 6.41 -1.89 18.31
C VAL A 111 6.58 -3.13 17.44
N THR A 112 5.48 -3.60 16.86
CA THR A 112 5.48 -4.70 15.91
C THR A 112 5.78 -4.20 14.50
N GLU A 113 6.19 -5.11 13.61
CA GLU A 113 6.39 -4.77 12.20
C GLU A 113 5.12 -4.25 11.50
N HIS A 114 3.94 -4.74 11.92
CA HIS A 114 2.65 -4.30 11.37
C HIS A 114 2.27 -2.90 11.86
N GLU A 115 2.63 -2.53 13.08
CA GLU A 115 2.43 -1.17 13.57
C GLU A 115 3.36 -0.18 12.87
N LEU A 116 4.61 -0.56 12.59
CA LEU A 116 5.51 0.28 11.79
C LEU A 116 5.01 0.50 10.36
N ASP A 117 4.38 -0.52 9.76
CA ASP A 117 3.67 -0.36 8.48
C ASP A 117 2.47 0.58 8.61
N ALA A 118 1.68 0.46 9.67
CA ALA A 118 0.57 1.38 9.92
C ALA A 118 1.05 2.84 10.07
N VAL A 119 2.18 3.06 10.75
CA VAL A 119 2.82 4.37 10.86
C VAL A 119 3.31 4.85 9.49
N THR A 120 3.89 3.97 8.69
CA THR A 120 4.30 4.27 7.31
C THR A 120 3.09 4.69 6.46
N CYS A 121 1.99 3.95 6.52
CA CYS A 121 0.73 4.29 5.85
C CYS A 121 0.18 5.64 6.35
N ALA A 122 0.23 5.91 7.65
CA ALA A 122 -0.20 7.19 8.20
C ALA A 122 0.63 8.37 7.65
N LEU A 123 1.95 8.20 7.52
CA LEU A 123 2.83 9.19 6.88
C LEU A 123 2.46 9.41 5.41
N VAL A 124 2.20 8.34 4.65
CA VAL A 124 1.72 8.45 3.25
C VAL A 124 0.38 9.17 3.20
N GLY A 125 -0.54 8.86 4.12
CA GLY A 125 -1.83 9.53 4.24
C GLY A 125 -1.69 11.02 4.52
N ARG A 126 -0.71 11.43 5.34
CA ARG A 126 -0.39 12.84 5.56
C ARG A 126 0.15 13.50 4.28
N MET A 127 1.13 12.88 3.63
CA MET A 127 1.71 13.37 2.37
C MET A 127 0.66 13.51 1.25
N TYR A 128 -0.33 12.61 1.23
CA TYR A 128 -1.47 12.71 0.32
C TYR A 128 -2.29 13.99 0.56
N LEU A 129 -2.60 14.32 1.82
CA LEU A 129 -3.31 15.54 2.18
C LEU A 129 -2.48 16.80 1.86
N GLU A 130 -1.17 16.72 1.98
CA GLU A 130 -0.22 17.80 1.65
C GLU A 130 0.05 17.95 0.14
N GLY A 131 -0.48 17.05 -0.71
CA GLY A 131 -0.21 17.06 -2.16
C GLY A 131 1.21 16.57 -2.55
N ASN A 132 1.95 15.98 -1.60
CA ASN A 132 3.32 15.51 -1.77
C ASN A 132 3.40 14.00 -2.04
N TYR A 133 2.72 13.52 -3.08
CA TYR A 133 2.65 12.09 -3.41
C TYR A 133 2.79 11.83 -4.92
N ILE A 134 3.08 10.57 -5.26
CA ILE A 134 2.85 10.01 -6.59
C ILE A 134 1.70 9.01 -6.52
N ALA A 135 0.90 8.95 -7.58
CA ALA A 135 -0.16 7.96 -7.73
C ALA A 135 0.21 7.00 -8.87
N LEU A 136 0.22 5.71 -8.58
CA LEU A 136 0.57 4.67 -9.54
C LEU A 136 -0.66 3.89 -9.97
N GLY A 137 -0.69 3.49 -11.24
CA GLY A 137 -1.70 2.61 -11.81
C GLY A 137 -2.88 3.34 -12.44
N ASP A 138 -4.02 2.66 -12.45
CA ASP A 138 -5.24 3.09 -13.12
C ASP A 138 -6.32 3.45 -12.09
N PRO A 139 -7.03 4.59 -12.25
CA PRO A 139 -8.13 4.96 -11.35
C PRO A 139 -9.24 3.90 -11.22
N GLU A 140 -9.50 3.11 -12.27
CA GLU A 140 -10.49 2.02 -12.25
C GLU A 140 -10.03 0.83 -11.38
N GLU A 141 -8.71 0.67 -11.19
CA GLU A 141 -8.08 -0.36 -10.35
C GLU A 141 -7.63 0.18 -8.99
N VAL A 142 -8.07 1.39 -8.63
CA VAL A 142 -7.60 2.17 -7.47
C VAL A 142 -6.12 2.53 -7.59
N LEU A 143 -5.84 3.83 -7.53
CA LEU A 143 -4.47 4.33 -7.53
C LEU A 143 -3.77 3.94 -6.22
N MET A 144 -2.54 3.42 -6.34
CA MET A 144 -1.63 3.25 -5.21
C MET A 144 -0.94 4.58 -4.95
N ILE A 145 -1.08 5.10 -3.74
CA ILE A 145 -0.48 6.35 -3.32
C ILE A 145 0.84 6.06 -2.62
N LEU A 146 1.91 6.71 -3.07
CA LEU A 146 3.25 6.60 -2.49
C LEU A 146 3.86 8.00 -2.29
N PRO A 147 4.87 8.15 -1.40
CA PRO A 147 5.63 9.38 -1.28
C PRO A 147 6.25 9.79 -2.61
N LYS A 148 6.35 11.10 -2.90
CA LYS A 148 7.26 11.56 -3.96
C LYS A 148 8.69 11.14 -3.58
N PRO A 149 9.48 10.59 -4.51
CA PRO A 149 10.90 10.38 -4.27
C PRO A 149 11.51 11.70 -3.83
N ALA A 150 12.39 11.68 -2.83
CA ALA A 150 13.19 12.86 -2.52
C ALA A 150 13.93 13.26 -3.81
N SER A 151 13.73 14.50 -4.29
CA SER A 151 14.54 15.04 -5.36
C SER A 151 15.98 14.97 -4.91
N THR A 152 16.78 14.13 -5.58
CA THR A 152 18.23 14.12 -5.38
C THR A 152 18.73 15.55 -5.66
N PRO A 153 19.46 16.19 -4.75
CA PRO A 153 20.20 17.41 -5.09
C PRO A 153 21.25 17.12 -6.17
#